data_AF-A0A3B4B135-F1
#
_entry.id   AF-A0A3B4B135-F1
#
_cell.length_a   1.000
_cell.length_b   1.000
_cell.length_c   1.000
_cell.angle_alpha   90.00
_cell.angle_beta   90.00
_cell.angle_gamma   90.00
#
_symmetry.space_group_name_H-M   'P 1'
#
loop_
_entity.id
_entity.type
_entity.pdbx_description
1 polymer ?
#
loop_
_entity_poly.entity_id
_entity_poly.type
_entity_poly.pdbx_seq_one_letter_code
_entity_poly.pdbx_strand_id
1 'polypeptide(L)'
;MDNTTVSTTVITAEAVLFTLRCLQGQLCFMPPVNFDMGVCRACLCKVYTRYGKCYTFNGNKTALRKTKQGGMGNGLEIMLDIQQDEYLPIWRETNETSLEAGIRVQIHSQDEPPYIHQLGFGVSPGFQTFVSCQEQRLTYLPQPWGNCRSSSKEKFPGYDTYSISACRLLCETNEVIRVCNCRMVHMPGKALSNSLHARKALSNSAHPSVCICVSAQLQKTSGDTCPCETPCNLTRYGKELSMVKIPSKGSARYLSRKYDKTEDYIRDNFLVLDIFFEALNYETIEQKKAYDVAGLLGDIGGQMGLFIGASILTVLEILDYIYEVLYYHTLIGKTKQLSSAVPNHYALTSHLSLNRNPMTRGAIPKEHMPTKFCL
;
A
#
# COMPACT_ATOMS: atom_id res chain seq x y z
N MET A 1 19.58 -37.52 13.14
CA MET A 1 20.09 -36.20 13.57
C MET A 1 19.77 -35.25 12.44
N ASP A 2 18.52 -34.80 12.35
CA ASP A 2 18.12 -33.81 11.35
C ASP A 2 18.09 -32.45 12.04
N ASN A 3 19.05 -31.62 11.67
CA ASN A 3 19.14 -30.22 12.06
C ASN A 3 17.97 -29.45 11.39
N THR A 4 16.83 -29.37 12.08
CA THR A 4 15.88 -28.29 11.84
C THR A 4 16.52 -26.98 12.30
N THR A 5 17.17 -26.29 11.36
CA THR A 5 17.53 -24.88 11.51
C THR A 5 16.24 -24.06 11.59
N VAL A 6 15.76 -23.84 12.82
CA VAL A 6 14.77 -22.81 13.11
C VAL A 6 15.45 -21.47 12.83
N SER A 7 15.31 -20.97 11.61
CA SER A 7 15.63 -19.59 11.28
C SER A 7 14.66 -18.73 12.07
N THR A 8 15.05 -18.37 13.29
CA THR A 8 14.31 -17.45 14.15
C THR A 8 14.49 -16.07 13.52
N THR A 9 13.67 -15.77 12.51
CA THR A 9 13.61 -14.43 11.96
C THR A 9 13.04 -13.58 13.09
N VAL A 10 13.90 -12.83 13.79
CA VAL A 10 13.45 -11.86 14.78
C VAL A 10 12.57 -10.87 14.00
N ILE A 11 11.26 -11.01 14.16
CA ILE A 11 10.28 -10.08 13.58
C ILE A 11 10.48 -8.77 14.32
N THR A 12 11.33 -7.90 13.80
CA THR A 12 11.49 -6.54 14.32
C THR A 12 10.38 -5.69 13.73
N ALA A 13 9.38 -5.34 14.53
CA ALA A 13 8.38 -4.34 14.14
C ALA A 13 9.06 -2.97 14.09
N GLU A 14 8.85 -2.22 13.00
CA GLU A 14 9.33 -0.84 12.91
C GLU A 14 8.68 -0.01 14.02
N ALA A 15 9.45 0.79 14.75
CA ALA A 15 8.88 1.57 15.83
C ALA A 15 7.87 2.57 15.27
N VAL A 16 6.71 2.61 15.92
CA VAL A 16 5.57 3.44 15.54
C VAL A 16 6.02 4.88 15.33
N LEU A 17 5.93 5.37 14.08
CA LEU A 17 6.11 6.77 13.77
C LEU A 17 4.81 7.48 14.12
N PHE A 18 4.89 8.53 14.93
CA PHE A 18 3.70 9.34 15.19
C PHE A 18 4.03 10.83 15.23
N THR A 19 3.07 11.62 14.78
CA THR A 19 3.10 13.08 14.83
C THR A 19 2.13 13.58 15.88
N LEU A 20 2.63 14.42 16.79
CA LEU A 20 1.86 15.05 17.85
C LEU A 20 1.68 16.54 17.56
N ARG A 21 0.51 17.04 17.94
CA ARG A 21 0.30 18.47 18.15
C ARG A 21 -0.66 18.77 19.30
N CYS A 22 -0.33 19.79 20.08
CA CYS A 22 -1.23 20.48 20.98
C CYS A 22 -2.27 21.27 20.19
N LEU A 23 -3.55 21.10 20.52
CA LEU A 23 -4.66 21.69 19.79
C LEU A 23 -4.57 23.22 19.73
N GLN A 24 -4.07 23.87 20.81
CA GLN A 24 -3.81 25.31 20.84
C GLN A 24 -2.60 25.70 21.72
N GLY A 25 -1.38 25.20 21.45
CA GLY A 25 -0.22 25.63 22.24
C GLY A 25 1.12 25.14 21.71
N GLN A 26 2.19 25.44 22.45
CA GLN A 26 3.53 24.89 22.20
C GLN A 26 3.69 23.59 23.01
N LEU A 27 4.12 22.47 22.39
CA LEU A 27 4.43 21.28 23.19
C LEU A 27 5.67 21.55 24.07
N CYS A 28 5.49 21.50 25.38
CA CYS A 28 6.57 21.27 26.33
C CYS A 28 6.65 19.76 26.62
N PHE A 29 7.65 19.11 26.03
CA PHE A 29 7.99 17.73 26.39
C PHE A 29 8.59 17.72 27.79
N MET A 30 7.91 17.08 28.73
CA MET A 30 8.48 16.85 30.06
C MET A 30 9.38 15.60 30.03
N PRO A 31 10.63 15.68 30.52
CA PRO A 31 11.42 14.48 30.73
C PRO A 31 10.84 13.59 31.84
N PRO A 32 10.93 12.25 31.74
CA PRO A 32 11.56 11.48 30.66
C PRO A 32 10.57 11.04 29.56
N VAL A 33 11.04 11.03 28.31
CA VAL A 33 10.42 10.23 27.24
C VAL A 33 11.06 8.85 27.31
N ASN A 34 10.28 7.80 27.60
CA ASN A 34 10.79 6.45 27.73
C ASN A 34 10.49 5.66 26.46
N PHE A 35 11.50 4.99 25.91
CA PHE A 35 11.34 4.03 24.82
C PHE A 35 12.19 2.80 25.11
N ASP A 36 11.59 1.61 25.11
CA ASP A 36 12.28 0.33 25.36
C ASP A 36 13.04 0.32 26.71
N MET A 37 12.37 0.69 27.81
CA MET A 37 12.95 0.86 29.17
C MET A 37 14.15 1.84 29.30
N GLY A 38 14.47 2.62 28.26
CA GLY A 38 15.55 3.62 28.29
C GLY A 38 15.04 5.07 28.32
N VAL A 39 15.72 5.94 29.07
CA VAL A 39 15.49 7.39 29.04
C VAL A 39 15.98 7.95 27.70
N CYS A 40 15.05 8.33 26.83
CA CYS A 40 15.39 8.92 25.55
C CYS A 40 15.48 10.43 25.64
N ARG A 41 16.64 10.98 25.25
CA ARG A 41 16.72 12.37 24.80
C ARG A 41 15.93 12.44 23.50
N ALA A 42 14.71 12.96 23.57
CA ALA A 42 13.72 12.85 22.51
C ALA A 42 14.26 13.34 21.16
N CYS A 43 14.49 12.42 20.22
CA CYS A 43 14.83 12.75 18.82
C CYS A 43 13.52 13.01 18.07
N LEU A 44 12.94 14.19 18.33
CA LEU A 44 11.69 14.63 17.72
C LEU A 44 12.01 15.52 16.51
N CYS A 45 11.53 15.13 15.35
CA CYS A 45 11.62 15.92 14.13
C CYS A 45 10.48 16.95 14.12
N LYS A 46 10.80 18.22 13.85
CA LYS A 46 9.77 19.27 13.72
C LYS A 46 9.12 19.15 12.34
N VAL A 47 7.79 19.13 12.32
CA VAL A 47 6.99 19.09 11.09
C VAL A 47 5.89 20.14 11.16
N TYR A 48 5.56 20.78 10.04
CA TYR A 48 4.43 21.70 9.97
C TYR A 48 3.23 21.01 9.32
N THR A 49 2.08 21.07 9.97
CA THR A 49 0.81 20.59 9.43
C THR A 49 -0.17 21.76 9.33
N ARG A 50 -1.44 21.53 8.95
CA ARG A 50 -2.45 22.62 8.97
C ARG A 50 -2.62 23.22 10.36
N TYR A 51 -2.43 22.37 11.34
CA TYR A 51 -2.35 22.72 12.72
C TYR A 51 -0.99 23.42 13.05
N GLY A 52 -0.18 23.88 12.10
CA GLY A 52 1.10 24.52 12.43
C GLY A 52 2.13 23.55 13.02
N LYS A 53 2.83 23.96 14.09
CA LYS A 53 4.05 23.27 14.56
C LYS A 53 3.74 21.96 15.29
N CYS A 54 4.14 20.86 14.69
CA CYS A 54 3.99 19.49 15.18
C CYS A 54 5.36 18.83 15.38
N TYR A 55 5.36 17.69 16.06
CA TYR A 55 6.56 16.91 16.32
C TYR A 55 6.35 15.45 15.94
N THR A 56 7.30 14.88 15.21
CA THR A 56 7.29 13.48 14.81
C THR A 56 8.40 12.72 15.51
N PHE A 57 8.04 11.69 16.26
CA PHE A 57 9.00 10.75 16.84
C PHE A 57 9.40 9.69 15.81
N ASN A 58 10.66 9.23 15.83
CA ASN A 58 11.22 8.25 14.89
C ASN A 58 11.24 8.71 13.41
N GLY A 59 11.17 10.03 13.14
CA GLY A 59 11.13 10.58 11.78
C GLY A 59 12.44 10.52 10.99
N ASN A 60 13.54 10.11 11.62
CA ASN A 60 14.83 10.01 10.96
C ASN A 60 15.01 8.61 10.34
N LYS A 61 14.89 8.53 9.00
CA LYS A 61 15.05 7.29 8.22
C LYS A 61 16.42 6.61 8.41
N THR A 62 17.45 7.34 8.84
CA THR A 62 18.81 6.78 9.03
C THR A 62 19.00 6.07 10.36
N ALA A 63 18.19 6.39 11.37
CA ALA A 63 18.31 5.87 12.72
C ALA A 63 16.96 5.27 13.18
N LEU A 64 16.51 4.26 12.43
CA LEU A 64 15.25 3.55 12.69
C LEU A 64 15.27 2.90 14.06
N ARG A 65 14.33 3.30 14.91
CA ARG A 65 14.03 2.55 16.14
C ARG A 65 13.12 1.38 15.80
N LYS A 66 13.34 0.25 16.46
CA LYS A 66 12.54 -0.97 16.29
C LYS A 66 12.24 -1.53 17.67
N THR A 67 11.08 -2.17 17.79
CA THR A 67 10.69 -2.87 19.02
C THR A 67 10.96 -4.36 18.84
N LYS A 68 11.46 -5.02 19.90
CA LYS A 68 11.83 -6.45 19.87
C LYS A 68 10.87 -7.32 20.66
N GLN A 69 9.91 -6.72 21.36
CA GLN A 69 8.93 -7.39 22.19
C GLN A 69 7.65 -6.55 22.21
N GLY A 70 6.51 -7.23 22.31
CA GLY A 70 5.23 -6.56 22.56
C GLY A 70 5.11 -6.08 24.01
N GLY A 71 4.03 -5.36 24.30
CA GLY A 71 3.68 -4.88 25.63
C GLY A 71 4.19 -3.46 25.94
N MET A 72 3.56 -2.85 26.95
CA MET A 72 3.71 -1.42 27.29
C MET A 72 5.15 -0.99 27.59
N GLY A 73 5.96 -1.84 28.24
CA GLY A 73 7.35 -1.50 28.63
C GLY A 73 8.33 -1.40 27.45
N ASN A 74 7.96 -2.00 26.31
CA ASN A 74 8.76 -2.02 25.08
C ASN A 74 8.25 -1.00 24.05
N GLY A 75 7.21 -0.25 24.40
CA GLY A 75 6.65 0.82 23.59
C GLY A 75 7.30 2.18 23.88
N LEU A 76 6.56 3.21 23.50
CA LEU A 76 6.82 4.57 23.87
C LEU A 76 5.87 4.99 25.00
N GLU A 77 6.41 5.61 26.02
CA GLU A 77 5.67 6.34 27.05
C GLU A 77 6.09 7.81 27.02
N ILE A 78 5.11 8.71 26.91
CA ILE A 78 5.34 10.17 27.00
C ILE A 78 4.35 10.82 27.97
N MET A 79 4.88 11.66 28.85
CA MET A 79 4.09 12.57 29.66
C MET A 79 4.18 13.97 29.06
N LEU A 80 3.02 14.58 28.80
CA LEU A 80 2.91 15.87 28.13
C LEU A 80 2.07 16.84 28.98
N ASP A 81 2.49 18.10 28.96
CA ASP A 81 1.73 19.23 29.48
C ASP A 81 1.18 20.02 28.28
N ILE A 82 -0.15 20.14 28.19
CA ILE A 82 -0.81 20.84 27.08
C ILE A 82 -0.80 22.37 27.25
N GLN A 83 -0.53 22.90 28.45
CA GLN A 83 -0.45 24.33 28.75
C GLN A 83 -1.69 25.12 28.30
N GLN A 84 -2.87 24.80 28.85
CA GLN A 84 -4.13 25.49 28.54
C GLN A 84 -4.09 27.00 28.84
N ASP A 85 -3.22 27.43 29.74
CA ASP A 85 -2.93 28.82 30.08
C ASP A 85 -2.30 29.63 28.93
N GLU A 86 -1.65 28.97 27.98
CA GLU A 86 -1.11 29.59 26.75
C GLU A 86 -2.10 29.54 25.57
N TYR A 87 -3.31 29.00 25.78
CA TYR A 87 -4.31 28.91 24.72
C TYR A 87 -4.83 30.31 24.38
N LEU A 88 -5.01 30.56 23.07
CA LEU A 88 -5.58 31.82 22.63
C LEU A 88 -7.04 31.93 23.09
N PRO A 89 -7.43 33.02 23.76
CA PRO A 89 -8.81 33.20 24.20
C PRO A 89 -9.74 33.27 22.98
N ILE A 90 -10.81 32.48 23.01
CA ILE A 90 -11.75 32.34 21.90
C ILE A 90 -12.87 33.38 22.06
N TRP A 91 -12.88 34.40 21.21
CA TRP A 91 -13.92 35.44 21.21
C TRP A 91 -14.93 35.29 20.06
N ARG A 92 -14.58 34.52 19.01
CA ARG A 92 -15.44 34.21 17.86
C ARG A 92 -15.08 32.82 17.31
N GLU A 93 -16.08 32.11 16.82
CA GLU A 93 -15.88 30.83 16.14
C GLU A 93 -15.29 31.08 14.74
N THR A 94 -14.10 30.56 14.50
CA THR A 94 -13.44 30.55 13.19
C THR A 94 -13.05 29.11 12.84
N ASN A 95 -12.88 28.82 11.55
CA ASN A 95 -12.43 27.50 11.08
C ASN A 95 -11.05 27.06 11.62
N GLU A 96 -10.31 27.96 12.27
CA GLU A 96 -8.96 27.73 12.80
C GLU A 96 -8.93 27.60 14.35
N THR A 97 -9.99 28.01 15.05
CA THR A 97 -10.09 27.94 16.52
C THR A 97 -10.77 26.63 16.93
N SER A 98 -10.03 25.70 17.53
CA SER A 98 -10.58 24.50 18.15
C SER A 98 -11.12 24.81 19.55
N LEU A 99 -12.33 24.36 19.85
CA LEU A 99 -12.92 24.42 21.20
C LEU A 99 -12.40 23.28 22.12
N GLU A 100 -11.67 22.34 21.54
CA GLU A 100 -11.16 21.13 22.19
C GLU A 100 -9.81 21.40 22.88
N ALA A 101 -9.66 20.91 24.12
CA ALA A 101 -8.38 20.86 24.83
C ALA A 101 -7.78 19.44 24.77
N GLY A 102 -6.48 19.36 24.46
CA GLY A 102 -5.77 18.09 24.32
C GLY A 102 -4.79 18.10 23.14
N ILE A 103 -4.43 16.89 22.71
CA ILE A 103 -3.52 16.71 21.58
C ILE A 103 -4.17 15.84 20.50
N ARG A 104 -3.78 16.06 19.24
CA ARG A 104 -4.04 15.11 18.16
C ARG A 104 -2.77 14.32 17.88
N VAL A 105 -2.97 13.04 17.62
CA VAL A 105 -1.92 12.07 17.36
C VAL A 105 -2.26 11.30 16.09
N GLN A 106 -1.31 11.16 15.19
CA GLN A 106 -1.44 10.26 14.06
C GLN A 106 -0.30 9.26 14.08
N ILE A 107 -0.63 7.99 13.97
CA ILE A 107 0.32 6.89 13.76
C ILE A 107 0.37 6.60 12.26
N HIS A 108 1.56 6.58 11.66
CA HIS A 108 1.73 6.34 10.23
C HIS A 108 3.06 5.65 9.91
N SER A 109 3.26 5.26 8.65
CA SER A 109 4.55 4.74 8.18
C SER A 109 5.55 5.87 7.97
N GLN A 110 6.85 5.57 8.02
CA GLN A 110 7.91 6.55 7.79
C GLN A 110 7.94 7.13 6.37
N ASP A 111 7.40 6.36 5.42
CA ASP A 111 7.34 6.73 4.01
C ASP A 111 6.07 7.52 3.65
N GLU A 112 5.17 7.72 4.63
CA GLU A 112 3.96 8.52 4.47
C GLU A 112 4.09 9.84 5.24
N PRO A 113 3.77 11.00 4.64
CA PRO A 113 3.76 12.26 5.36
C PRO A 113 2.55 12.35 6.32
N PRO A 114 2.68 13.07 7.44
CA PRO A 114 1.57 13.21 8.38
C PRO A 114 0.44 14.05 7.78
N TYR A 115 -0.77 13.52 7.92
CA TYR A 115 -2.05 14.10 7.47
C TYR A 115 -3.07 14.10 8.62
N ILE A 116 -2.62 14.70 9.73
CA ILE A 116 -3.20 14.59 11.07
C ILE A 116 -4.60 15.21 11.22
N HIS A 117 -4.98 16.15 10.37
CA HIS A 117 -6.29 16.82 10.44
C HIS A 117 -7.45 15.92 9.98
N GLN A 118 -7.20 14.90 9.16
CA GLN A 118 -8.20 13.89 8.79
C GLN A 118 -7.95 12.53 9.46
N LEU A 119 -6.69 12.12 9.62
CA LEU A 119 -6.35 10.76 10.06
C LEU A 119 -5.90 10.67 11.52
N GLY A 120 -5.79 11.81 12.22
CA GLY A 120 -5.40 11.85 13.62
C GLY A 120 -6.54 11.50 14.58
N PHE A 121 -6.20 10.88 15.70
CA PHE A 121 -7.10 10.67 16.84
C PHE A 121 -6.77 11.66 17.98
N GLY A 122 -7.75 11.98 18.82
CA GLY A 122 -7.60 12.88 19.96
C GLY A 122 -7.17 12.15 21.23
N VAL A 123 -6.37 12.80 22.05
CA VAL A 123 -5.98 12.35 23.39
C VAL A 123 -6.24 13.48 24.38
N SER A 124 -7.02 13.18 25.42
CA SER A 124 -7.50 14.16 26.40
C SER A 124 -6.54 14.33 27.59
N PRO A 125 -6.44 15.54 28.16
CA PRO A 125 -5.79 15.77 29.45
C PRO A 125 -6.53 15.08 30.60
N GLY A 126 -5.81 14.80 31.70
CA GLY A 126 -6.33 14.11 32.88
C GLY A 126 -6.41 12.59 32.75
N PHE A 127 -5.91 12.05 31.64
CA PHE A 127 -5.91 10.62 31.34
C PHE A 127 -4.53 10.12 30.90
N GLN A 128 -4.24 8.89 31.29
CA GLN A 128 -3.22 8.05 30.67
C GLN A 128 -3.91 7.19 29.61
N THR A 129 -3.52 7.37 28.36
CA THR A 129 -4.12 6.71 27.20
C THR A 129 -3.17 5.64 26.68
N PHE A 130 -3.63 4.40 26.69
CA PHE A 130 -2.93 3.26 26.13
C PHE A 130 -3.42 3.02 24.71
N VAL A 131 -2.49 3.02 23.76
CA VAL A 131 -2.73 2.76 22.35
C VAL A 131 -2.02 1.48 21.97
N SER A 132 -2.78 0.38 21.97
CA SER A 132 -2.32 -0.92 21.49
C SER A 132 -2.33 -0.89 19.96
N CYS A 133 -1.19 -1.16 19.34
CA CYS A 133 -0.98 -1.09 17.90
C CYS A 133 -0.76 -2.49 17.31
N GLN A 134 -1.25 -2.68 16.09
CA GLN A 134 -1.00 -3.87 15.28
C GLN A 134 -0.61 -3.47 13.86
N GLU A 135 0.53 -3.96 13.37
CA GLU A 135 0.98 -3.69 11.99
C GLU A 135 0.16 -4.53 11.00
N GLN A 136 -0.47 -3.88 10.03
CA GLN A 136 -1.22 -4.50 8.94
C GLN A 136 -0.57 -4.16 7.61
N ARG A 137 -0.20 -5.18 6.84
CA ARG A 137 0.35 -5.06 5.49
C ARG A 137 -0.71 -5.41 4.48
N LEU A 138 -1.15 -4.43 3.71
CA LEU A 138 -2.17 -4.57 2.69
C LEU A 138 -1.51 -4.62 1.31
N THR A 139 -1.77 -5.71 0.59
CA THR A 139 -1.30 -5.90 -0.79
C THR A 139 -2.50 -5.96 -1.73
N TYR A 140 -2.59 -5.00 -2.65
CA TYR A 140 -3.65 -4.89 -3.65
C TYR A 140 -3.19 -5.38 -5.02
N LEU A 141 -4.15 -5.82 -5.84
CA LEU A 141 -3.87 -6.22 -7.22
C LEU A 141 -3.97 -5.05 -8.20
N PRO A 142 -3.07 -4.97 -9.20
CA PRO A 142 -3.18 -3.99 -10.27
C PRO A 142 -4.30 -4.36 -11.25
N GLN A 143 -4.59 -3.46 -12.19
CA GLN A 143 -5.49 -3.75 -13.31
C GLN A 143 -4.99 -4.96 -14.10
N PRO A 144 -5.89 -5.85 -14.60
CA PRO A 144 -7.36 -5.73 -14.62
C PRO A 144 -8.10 -6.24 -13.36
N TRP A 145 -7.41 -6.85 -12.39
CA TRP A 145 -8.06 -7.46 -11.22
C TRP A 145 -8.42 -6.48 -10.10
N GLY A 146 -7.68 -5.38 -10.00
CA GLY A 146 -7.93 -4.31 -9.05
C GLY A 146 -7.53 -2.95 -9.60
N ASN A 147 -7.55 -1.93 -8.75
CA ASN A 147 -7.17 -0.57 -9.10
C ASN A 147 -6.11 -0.07 -8.13
N CYS A 148 -4.86 -0.51 -8.32
CA CYS A 148 -3.74 -0.05 -7.51
C CYS A 148 -2.58 0.48 -8.37
N ARG A 149 -1.89 1.48 -7.82
CA ARG A 149 -0.70 2.08 -8.41
C ARG A 149 0.55 1.41 -7.86
N SER A 150 1.44 0.95 -8.73
CA SER A 150 2.74 0.41 -8.32
C SER A 150 3.70 1.56 -7.96
N SER A 151 4.31 1.51 -6.77
CA SER A 151 5.18 2.58 -6.22
C SER A 151 6.47 2.84 -7.02
N SER A 152 6.79 2.03 -8.03
CA SER A 152 8.04 2.08 -8.78
C SER A 152 8.08 3.14 -9.89
N LYS A 153 6.96 3.82 -10.21
CA LYS A 153 6.86 4.56 -11.47
C LYS A 153 7.19 6.05 -11.42
N GLU A 154 7.03 6.78 -10.31
CA GLU A 154 7.34 8.22 -10.27
C GLU A 154 7.72 8.71 -8.86
N LYS A 155 8.80 9.51 -8.77
CA LYS A 155 9.13 10.27 -7.56
C LYS A 155 8.28 11.53 -7.52
N PHE A 156 7.63 11.78 -6.38
CA PHE A 156 6.85 13.00 -6.20
C PHE A 156 7.78 14.15 -5.76
N PRO A 157 7.56 15.39 -6.21
CA PRO A 157 8.38 16.52 -5.79
C PRO A 157 8.23 16.76 -4.28
N GLY A 158 9.28 16.43 -3.52
CA GLY A 158 9.32 16.56 -2.06
C GLY A 158 9.08 15.27 -1.27
N TYR A 159 8.75 14.14 -1.93
CA TYR A 159 8.59 12.82 -1.28
C TYR A 159 9.26 11.70 -2.08
N ASP A 160 9.95 10.79 -1.39
CA ASP A 160 10.68 9.68 -2.01
C ASP A 160 9.74 8.57 -2.51
N THR A 161 8.59 8.41 -1.84
CA THR A 161 7.67 7.28 -1.97
C THR A 161 6.24 7.77 -2.21
N TYR A 162 5.52 7.04 -3.07
CA TYR A 162 4.09 7.29 -3.26
C TYR A 162 3.29 6.80 -2.04
N SER A 163 2.44 7.66 -1.51
CA SER A 163 1.44 7.34 -0.50
C SER A 163 0.17 8.15 -0.79
N ILE A 164 -0.97 7.68 -0.27
CA ILE A 164 -2.26 8.35 -0.46
C ILE A 164 -2.21 9.76 0.15
N SER A 165 -1.60 9.91 1.33
CA SER A 165 -1.44 11.22 1.99
C SER A 165 -0.53 12.16 1.19
N ALA A 166 0.58 11.68 0.63
CA ALA A 166 1.44 12.49 -0.23
C ALA A 166 0.72 12.97 -1.50
N CYS A 167 -0.07 12.09 -2.14
CA CYS A 167 -0.87 12.41 -3.31
C CYS A 167 -1.89 13.53 -3.01
N ARG A 168 -2.66 13.37 -1.93
CA ARG A 168 -3.66 14.36 -1.51
C ARG A 168 -3.02 15.70 -1.19
N LEU A 169 -1.93 15.70 -0.42
CA LEU A 169 -1.24 16.93 -0.04
C LEU A 169 -0.68 17.68 -1.25
N LEU A 170 -0.16 16.96 -2.26
CA LEU A 170 0.31 17.57 -3.50
C LEU A 170 -0.83 18.08 -4.39
N CYS A 171 -1.94 17.35 -4.48
CA CYS A 171 -3.13 17.83 -5.19
C CYS A 171 -3.66 19.13 -4.56
N GLU A 172 -3.83 19.14 -3.24
CA GLU A 172 -4.22 20.34 -2.49
C GLU A 172 -3.26 21.50 -2.71
N THR A 173 -1.95 21.22 -2.69
CA THR A 173 -0.92 22.24 -2.93
C THR A 173 -1.02 22.84 -4.33
N ASN A 174 -1.19 22.00 -5.35
CA ASN A 174 -1.30 22.46 -6.74
C ASN A 174 -2.56 23.29 -6.97
N GLU A 175 -3.69 22.90 -6.40
CA GLU A 175 -4.93 23.67 -6.52
C GLU A 175 -4.84 25.02 -5.81
N VAL A 176 -4.23 25.06 -4.61
CA VAL A 176 -4.03 26.33 -3.90
C VAL A 176 -3.04 27.24 -4.64
N ILE A 177 -1.98 26.69 -5.25
CA ILE A 177 -1.08 27.47 -6.11
C ILE A 177 -1.83 27.97 -7.36
N ARG A 178 -2.66 27.14 -7.99
CA ARG A 178 -3.42 27.50 -9.20
C ARG A 178 -4.37 28.67 -8.97
N VAL A 179 -5.06 28.70 -7.83
CA VAL A 179 -6.06 29.72 -7.52
C VAL A 179 -5.45 30.95 -6.85
N CYS A 180 -4.54 30.75 -5.90
CA CYS A 180 -4.01 31.84 -5.06
C CYS A 180 -2.59 32.28 -5.40
N ASN A 181 -1.87 31.55 -6.26
CA ASN A 181 -0.43 31.76 -6.53
C ASN A 181 0.43 31.80 -5.24
N CYS A 182 -0.02 31.12 -4.19
CA CYS A 182 0.66 31.04 -2.89
C CYS A 182 0.61 29.60 -2.37
N ARG A 183 1.41 29.29 -1.34
CA ARG A 183 1.37 28.00 -0.64
C ARG A 183 1.27 28.22 0.88
N MET A 184 0.62 27.29 1.56
CA MET A 184 0.57 27.28 3.02
C MET A 184 1.88 26.74 3.62
N VAL A 185 2.14 27.04 4.89
CA VAL A 185 3.39 26.67 5.59
C VAL A 185 3.63 25.15 5.60
N HIS A 186 2.58 24.36 5.69
CA HIS A 186 2.66 22.90 5.72
C HIS A 186 2.72 22.23 4.33
N MET A 187 2.54 23.01 3.27
CA MET A 187 2.54 22.46 1.91
C MET A 187 3.97 22.28 1.39
N PRO A 188 4.30 21.11 0.83
CA PRO A 188 5.62 20.81 0.28
C PRO A 188 5.91 21.64 -0.99
N GLY A 189 7.18 21.67 -1.38
CA GLY A 189 7.63 22.32 -2.63
C GLY A 189 8.31 23.68 -2.46
N LYS A 190 9.09 24.06 -3.48
CA LYS A 190 9.87 25.31 -3.53
C LYS A 190 9.13 26.43 -4.28
N ALA A 191 7.82 26.55 -4.12
CA ALA A 191 7.09 27.63 -4.77
C ALA A 191 7.45 28.99 -4.13
N LEU A 192 8.00 29.88 -4.98
CA LEU A 192 8.21 31.32 -4.87
C LEU A 192 8.46 31.94 -3.47
N SER A 193 9.25 31.31 -2.60
CA SER A 193 9.66 31.94 -1.34
C SER A 193 10.65 33.10 -1.52
N ASN A 194 11.25 33.22 -2.71
CA ASN A 194 12.37 34.14 -2.96
C ASN A 194 11.98 35.40 -3.72
N SER A 195 10.71 35.61 -4.02
CA SER A 195 10.30 36.86 -4.63
C SER A 195 9.68 37.76 -3.58
N LEU A 196 10.19 38.99 -3.49
CA LEU A 196 9.54 40.15 -2.86
C LEU A 196 8.06 40.30 -3.30
N HIS A 197 7.65 39.62 -4.38
CA HIS A 197 6.25 39.44 -4.80
C HIS A 197 5.37 38.54 -3.93
N ALA A 198 5.88 37.62 -3.11
CA ALA A 198 5.02 36.82 -2.22
C ALA A 198 4.39 37.70 -1.11
N ARG A 199 5.12 38.73 -0.64
CA ARG A 199 4.58 39.78 0.24
C ARG A 199 3.66 40.76 -0.51
N LYS A 200 3.88 40.96 -1.81
CA LYS A 200 3.11 41.92 -2.64
C LYS A 200 1.82 41.31 -3.22
N ALA A 201 1.76 39.99 -3.43
CA ALA A 201 0.57 39.24 -3.83
C ALA A 201 -0.49 39.21 -2.71
N LEU A 202 -0.07 39.29 -1.44
CA LEU A 202 -0.95 39.49 -0.28
C LEU A 202 -1.61 40.88 -0.26
N SER A 203 -1.11 41.86 -1.02
CA SER A 203 -1.68 43.21 -1.05
C SER A 203 -2.80 43.36 -2.08
N ASN A 204 -2.73 42.68 -3.24
CA ASN A 204 -3.58 43.05 -4.38
C ASN A 204 -4.24 41.88 -5.14
N SER A 205 -4.10 40.60 -4.76
CA SER A 205 -4.75 39.52 -5.55
C SER A 205 -5.34 38.32 -4.83
N ALA A 206 -5.26 38.18 -3.50
CA ALA A 206 -6.13 37.29 -2.72
C ALA A 206 -5.96 37.58 -1.23
N HIS A 207 -7.06 37.87 -0.52
CA HIS A 207 -7.01 37.89 0.94
C HIS A 207 -6.65 36.48 1.47
N PRO A 208 -5.88 36.37 2.57
CA PRO A 208 -5.60 35.07 3.22
C PRO A 208 -6.86 34.23 3.46
N SER A 209 -7.99 34.89 3.75
CA SER A 209 -9.31 34.28 3.91
C SER A 209 -9.78 33.52 2.67
N VAL A 210 -9.50 34.00 1.45
CA VAL A 210 -9.89 33.33 0.19
C VAL A 210 -9.10 32.03 0.04
N CYS A 211 -7.81 32.03 0.32
CA CYS A 211 -6.98 30.82 0.20
C CYS A 211 -7.30 29.78 1.28
N ILE A 212 -7.66 30.23 2.48
CA ILE A 212 -8.20 29.37 3.53
C ILE A 212 -9.53 28.76 3.06
N CYS A 213 -10.45 29.57 2.49
CA CYS A 213 -11.72 29.07 1.96
C CYS A 213 -11.55 28.04 0.84
N VAL A 214 -10.63 28.27 -0.10
CA VAL A 214 -10.31 27.32 -1.18
C VAL A 214 -9.81 26.00 -0.60
N SER A 215 -8.87 26.03 0.34
CA SER A 215 -8.36 24.82 1.00
C SER A 215 -9.43 24.09 1.83
N ALA A 216 -10.38 24.82 2.42
CA ALA A 216 -11.49 24.26 3.18
C ALA A 216 -12.53 23.62 2.25
N GLN A 217 -12.80 24.24 1.10
CA GLN A 217 -13.71 23.71 0.08
C GLN A 217 -13.15 22.45 -0.57
N LEU A 218 -11.85 22.44 -0.90
CA LEU A 218 -11.16 21.28 -1.49
C LEU A 218 -11.24 20.04 -0.60
N GLN A 219 -11.33 20.18 0.72
CA GLN A 219 -11.54 19.05 1.61
C GLN A 219 -12.95 18.47 1.51
N LYS A 220 -13.95 19.35 1.42
CA LYS A 220 -15.36 18.93 1.31
C LYS A 220 -15.63 18.26 -0.04
N THR A 221 -14.93 18.68 -1.09
CA THR A 221 -15.07 18.15 -2.47
C THR A 221 -13.93 17.19 -2.86
N SER A 222 -13.15 16.71 -1.87
CA SER A 222 -11.88 16.01 -2.10
C SER A 222 -12.00 14.72 -2.92
N GLY A 223 -13.17 14.07 -2.92
CA GLY A 223 -13.42 12.86 -3.71
C GLY A 223 -13.42 13.09 -5.23
N ASP A 224 -13.93 14.24 -5.69
CA ASP A 224 -14.13 14.50 -7.12
C ASP A 224 -12.98 15.33 -7.71
N THR A 225 -12.37 16.22 -6.93
CA THR A 225 -11.32 17.14 -7.41
C THR A 225 -9.92 16.51 -7.35
N CYS A 226 -9.67 15.59 -6.43
CA CYS A 226 -8.35 14.98 -6.21
C CYS A 226 -8.43 13.44 -6.18
N PRO A 227 -8.58 12.78 -7.34
CA PRO A 227 -8.55 11.32 -7.41
C PRO A 227 -7.14 10.80 -7.15
N CYS A 228 -6.94 10.15 -6.01
CA CYS A 228 -5.69 9.49 -5.65
C CYS A 228 -5.87 7.98 -5.62
N GLU A 229 -5.11 7.28 -6.45
CA GLU A 229 -5.09 5.82 -6.51
C GLU A 229 -4.46 5.22 -5.25
N THR A 230 -4.92 4.04 -4.83
CA THR A 230 -4.31 3.34 -3.70
C THR A 230 -3.00 2.67 -4.14
N PRO A 231 -1.90 2.78 -3.37
CA PRO A 231 -0.68 2.04 -3.69
C PRO A 231 -0.93 0.53 -3.55
N CYS A 232 -0.26 -0.27 -4.38
CA CYS A 232 -0.39 -1.72 -4.31
C CYS A 232 0.15 -2.30 -2.99
N ASN A 233 1.15 -1.66 -2.39
CA ASN A 233 1.68 -2.05 -1.09
C ASN A 233 1.43 -0.91 -0.11
N LEU A 234 0.68 -1.19 0.95
CA LEU A 234 0.34 -0.22 1.97
C LEU A 234 0.55 -0.83 3.35
N THR A 235 1.20 -0.08 4.24
CA THR A 235 1.26 -0.42 5.66
C THR A 235 0.26 0.44 6.42
N ARG A 236 -0.56 -0.19 7.26
CA ARG A 236 -1.49 0.46 8.18
C ARG A 236 -1.24 -0.03 9.58
N TYR A 237 -1.58 0.81 10.55
CA TYR A 237 -1.51 0.45 11.96
C TYR A 237 -2.93 0.42 12.52
N GLY A 238 -3.42 -0.80 12.78
CA GLY A 238 -4.61 -1.00 13.60
C GLY A 238 -4.32 -0.48 15.00
N LYS A 239 -5.31 0.18 15.62
CA LYS A 239 -5.15 0.77 16.96
C LYS A 239 -6.39 0.52 17.81
N GLU A 240 -6.15 0.13 19.05
CA GLU A 240 -7.16 0.00 20.09
C GLU A 240 -6.80 0.95 21.24
N LEU A 241 -7.78 1.74 21.70
CA LEU A 241 -7.57 2.76 22.71
C LEU A 241 -8.22 2.33 24.03
N SER A 242 -7.48 2.46 25.12
CA SER A 242 -8.01 2.39 26.48
C SER A 242 -7.43 3.52 27.34
N MET A 243 -8.16 3.92 28.38
CA MET A 243 -7.83 5.13 29.14
C MET A 243 -8.01 4.89 30.64
N VAL A 244 -7.09 5.43 31.44
CA VAL A 244 -7.20 5.47 32.91
C VAL A 244 -6.99 6.89 33.41
N LYS A 245 -7.60 7.25 34.54
CA LYS A 245 -7.52 8.61 35.10
C LYS A 245 -6.15 8.86 35.74
N ILE A 246 -5.55 10.01 35.44
CA ILE A 246 -4.33 10.52 36.08
C ILE A 246 -4.51 12.00 36.48
N PRO A 247 -4.04 12.44 37.65
CA PRO A 247 -3.44 11.67 38.73
C PRO A 247 -4.44 10.99 39.68
N SER A 248 -3.94 10.00 40.42
CA SER A 248 -4.62 9.46 41.60
C SER A 248 -4.61 10.49 42.74
N LYS A 249 -5.49 10.33 43.74
CA LYS A 249 -5.52 11.22 44.91
C LYS A 249 -4.15 11.31 45.62
N GLY A 250 -3.40 10.20 45.68
CA GLY A 250 -2.06 10.17 46.30
C GLY A 250 -0.97 10.77 45.42
N SER A 251 -1.00 10.51 44.10
CA SER A 251 0.04 10.98 43.18
C SER A 251 -0.12 12.45 42.76
N ALA A 252 -1.30 13.04 42.93
CA ALA A 252 -1.56 14.46 42.63
C ALA A 252 -0.59 15.38 43.38
N ARG A 253 -0.42 15.16 44.70
CA ARG A 253 0.47 15.97 45.54
C ARG A 253 1.95 15.82 45.17
N TYR A 254 2.35 14.63 44.71
CA TYR A 254 3.73 14.39 44.25
C TYR A 254 4.01 15.13 42.95
N LEU A 255 3.12 15.01 41.95
CA LEU A 255 3.28 15.69 40.66
C LEU A 255 3.23 17.21 40.80
N SER A 256 2.32 17.72 41.64
CA SER A 256 2.24 19.14 41.99
C SER A 256 3.58 19.68 42.49
N ARG A 257 4.23 18.98 43.44
CA ARG A 257 5.55 19.37 43.97
C ARG A 257 6.69 19.19 42.97
N LYS A 258 6.65 18.13 42.15
CA LYS A 258 7.71 17.83 41.17
C LYS A 258 7.78 18.87 40.05
N TYR A 259 6.62 19.35 39.60
CA TYR A 259 6.51 20.27 38.47
C TYR A 259 6.18 21.72 38.88
N ASP A 260 6.08 21.98 40.19
CA ASP A 260 5.74 23.29 40.77
C ASP A 260 4.44 23.88 40.19
N LYS A 261 3.38 23.05 40.18
CA LYS A 261 2.05 23.39 39.66
C LYS A 261 0.96 23.02 40.66
N THR A 262 -0.22 23.65 40.56
CA THR A 262 -1.36 23.32 41.44
C THR A 262 -1.92 21.94 41.10
N GLU A 263 -2.56 21.27 42.06
CA GLU A 263 -3.16 19.94 41.82
C GLU A 263 -4.23 19.97 40.72
N ASP A 264 -4.99 21.06 40.62
CA ASP A 264 -6.00 21.26 39.57
C ASP A 264 -5.34 21.48 38.21
N TYR A 265 -4.24 22.25 38.14
CA TYR A 265 -3.47 22.40 36.90
C TYR A 265 -2.96 21.04 36.39
N ILE A 266 -2.48 20.16 37.28
CA ILE A 266 -2.04 18.82 36.88
C ILE A 266 -3.20 18.02 36.29
N ARG A 267 -4.40 18.08 36.89
CA ARG A 267 -5.58 17.36 36.40
C ARG A 267 -6.03 17.85 35.02
N ASP A 268 -5.95 19.15 34.79
CA ASP A 268 -6.49 19.76 33.58
C ASP A 268 -5.47 19.82 32.43
N ASN A 269 -4.16 19.77 32.71
CA ASN A 269 -3.13 19.97 31.69
C ASN A 269 -2.26 18.75 31.39
N PHE A 270 -2.13 17.80 32.33
CA PHE A 270 -1.22 16.67 32.12
C PHE A 270 -1.95 15.53 31.43
N LEU A 271 -1.27 14.90 30.49
CA LEU A 271 -1.66 13.61 29.92
C LEU A 271 -0.47 12.69 29.80
N VAL A 272 -0.74 11.39 29.81
CA VAL A 272 0.25 10.37 29.49
C VAL A 272 -0.25 9.60 28.27
N LEU A 273 0.64 9.35 27.32
CA LEU A 273 0.35 8.59 26.12
C LEU A 273 1.34 7.43 26.02
N ASP A 274 0.79 6.22 26.00
CA ASP A 274 1.51 4.98 25.82
C ASP A 274 1.17 4.39 24.46
N ILE A 275 2.18 4.18 23.62
CA ILE A 275 2.02 3.56 22.30
C ILE A 275 2.90 2.32 22.25
N PHE A 276 2.29 1.15 22.10
CA PHE A 276 3.00 -0.13 22.10
C PHE A 276 2.35 -1.11 21.12
N PHE A 277 3.09 -2.16 20.75
CA PHE A 277 2.55 -3.28 19.99
C PHE A 277 1.97 -4.34 20.93
N GLU A 278 0.79 -4.89 20.62
CA GLU A 278 0.18 -5.97 21.41
C GLU A 278 1.08 -7.22 21.41
N ALA A 279 1.46 -7.64 20.21
CA ALA A 279 2.41 -8.71 19.94
C ALA A 279 3.26 -8.34 18.71
N LEU A 280 4.40 -9.02 18.53
CA LEU A 280 5.29 -8.81 17.36
C LEU A 280 4.81 -9.54 16.09
N ASN A 281 3.52 -9.79 15.97
CA ASN A 281 2.93 -10.29 14.74
C ASN A 281 2.43 -9.13 13.89
N TYR A 282 2.50 -9.32 12.58
CA TYR A 282 1.86 -8.43 11.62
C TYR A 282 0.77 -9.22 10.90
N GLU A 283 -0.32 -8.54 10.57
CA GLU A 283 -1.37 -9.12 9.73
C GLU A 283 -1.07 -8.81 8.27
N THR A 284 -1.16 -9.81 7.41
CA THR A 284 -1.09 -9.61 5.95
C THR A 284 -2.48 -9.76 5.35
N ILE A 285 -2.95 -8.72 4.67
CA ILE A 285 -4.21 -8.70 3.93
C ILE A 285 -3.86 -8.58 2.46
N GLU A 286 -3.85 -9.70 1.76
CA GLU A 286 -3.45 -9.77 0.35
C GLU A 286 -4.64 -10.10 -0.54
N GLN A 287 -4.85 -9.29 -1.58
CA GLN A 287 -5.79 -9.61 -2.65
C GLN A 287 -5.20 -10.71 -3.54
N LYS A 288 -5.88 -11.86 -3.60
CA LYS A 288 -5.54 -12.96 -4.49
C LYS A 288 -6.53 -13.03 -5.65
N LYS A 289 -6.04 -13.43 -6.82
CA LYS A 289 -6.90 -13.67 -7.98
C LYS A 289 -7.83 -14.83 -7.65
N ALA A 290 -9.14 -14.61 -7.75
CA ALA A 290 -10.13 -15.66 -7.48
C ALA A 290 -10.04 -16.81 -8.49
N TYR A 291 -9.59 -16.51 -9.70
CA TYR A 291 -9.45 -17.48 -10.78
C TYR A 291 -8.20 -17.18 -11.59
N ASP A 292 -7.40 -18.22 -11.82
CA ASP A 292 -6.19 -18.14 -12.64
C ASP A 292 -6.38 -18.91 -13.95
N VAL A 293 -5.53 -18.67 -14.94
CA VAL A 293 -5.63 -19.35 -16.26
C VAL A 293 -5.51 -20.87 -16.11
N ALA A 294 -4.73 -21.33 -15.14
CA ALA A 294 -4.64 -22.75 -14.79
C ALA A 294 -5.99 -23.31 -14.29
N GLY A 295 -6.73 -22.53 -13.48
CA GLY A 295 -8.08 -22.88 -13.04
C GLY A 295 -9.05 -22.98 -14.23
N LEU A 296 -8.97 -22.02 -15.17
CA LEU A 296 -9.78 -22.02 -16.39
C LEU A 296 -9.58 -23.27 -17.23
N LEU A 297 -8.32 -23.63 -17.49
CA LEU A 297 -7.98 -24.80 -18.28
C LEU A 297 -8.33 -26.09 -17.54
N GLY A 298 -8.22 -26.10 -16.20
CA GLY A 298 -8.66 -27.20 -15.36
C GLY A 298 -10.15 -27.45 -15.47
N ASP A 299 -10.98 -26.41 -15.38
CA ASP A 299 -12.43 -26.55 -15.48
C ASP A 299 -12.89 -26.93 -16.89
N ILE A 300 -12.30 -26.33 -17.94
CA ILE A 300 -12.60 -26.70 -19.33
C ILE A 300 -12.18 -28.15 -19.60
N GLY A 301 -10.95 -28.51 -19.24
CA GLY A 301 -10.43 -29.87 -19.42
C GLY A 301 -11.20 -30.91 -18.60
N GLY A 302 -11.59 -30.55 -17.38
CA GLY A 302 -12.41 -31.40 -16.52
C GLY A 302 -13.80 -31.66 -17.10
N GLN A 303 -14.49 -30.62 -17.57
CA GLN A 303 -15.81 -30.78 -18.18
C GLN A 303 -15.74 -31.54 -19.52
N MET A 304 -14.76 -31.24 -20.38
CA MET A 304 -14.57 -31.97 -21.65
C MET A 304 -14.19 -33.44 -21.43
N GLY A 305 -13.29 -33.70 -20.47
CA GLY A 305 -12.89 -35.05 -20.09
C GLY A 305 -14.03 -35.84 -19.46
N LEU A 306 -14.90 -35.21 -18.67
CA LEU A 306 -16.03 -35.88 -18.03
C LEU A 306 -17.18 -36.19 -19.00
N PHE A 307 -17.58 -35.25 -19.86
CA PHE A 307 -18.75 -35.43 -20.72
C PHE A 307 -18.43 -36.16 -22.03
N ILE A 308 -17.29 -35.88 -22.65
CA ILE A 308 -16.94 -36.38 -23.98
C ILE A 308 -15.83 -37.45 -23.88
N GLY A 309 -15.07 -37.47 -22.77
CA GLY A 309 -13.81 -38.24 -22.73
C GLY A 309 -12.74 -37.64 -23.63
N ALA A 310 -12.93 -36.40 -24.10
CA ALA A 310 -12.04 -35.72 -25.02
C ALA A 310 -10.88 -35.07 -24.26
N SER A 311 -9.70 -35.14 -24.85
CA SER A 311 -8.51 -34.43 -24.41
C SER A 311 -7.99 -33.53 -25.53
N ILE A 312 -6.96 -32.72 -25.25
CA ILE A 312 -6.33 -31.91 -26.29
C ILE A 312 -5.77 -32.76 -27.44
N LEU A 313 -5.38 -34.01 -27.15
CA LEU A 313 -4.93 -34.96 -28.17
C LEU A 313 -6.06 -35.34 -29.12
N THR A 314 -7.28 -35.58 -28.61
CA THR A 314 -8.45 -35.89 -29.46
C THR A 314 -8.83 -34.72 -30.37
N VAL A 315 -8.61 -33.48 -29.93
CA VAL A 315 -8.84 -32.29 -30.78
C VAL A 315 -7.80 -32.20 -31.90
N LEU A 316 -6.52 -32.46 -31.58
CA LEU A 316 -5.45 -32.48 -32.59
C LEU A 316 -5.70 -33.57 -33.64
N GLU A 317 -6.17 -34.74 -33.24
CA GLU A 317 -6.49 -35.85 -34.15
C GLU A 317 -7.62 -35.48 -35.13
N ILE A 318 -8.66 -34.78 -34.66
CA ILE A 318 -9.73 -34.27 -35.52
C ILE A 318 -9.20 -33.22 -36.51
N LEU A 319 -8.29 -32.34 -36.06
CA LEU A 319 -7.67 -31.33 -36.93
C LEU A 319 -6.79 -31.94 -38.01
N ASP A 320 -5.99 -32.97 -37.68
CA ASP A 320 -5.18 -33.69 -38.64
C ASP A 320 -6.06 -34.38 -39.70
N TYR A 321 -7.16 -35.02 -39.27
CA TYR A 321 -8.12 -35.62 -40.19
C TYR A 321 -8.76 -34.58 -41.13
N ILE A 322 -9.20 -33.43 -40.60
CA ILE A 322 -9.76 -32.34 -41.41
C ILE A 322 -8.71 -31.81 -42.39
N TYR A 323 -7.46 -31.63 -41.95
CA TYR A 323 -6.38 -31.16 -42.79
C TYR A 323 -6.10 -32.12 -43.95
N GLU A 324 -6.02 -33.42 -43.70
CA GLU A 324 -5.86 -34.42 -44.76
C GLU A 324 -7.01 -34.39 -45.75
N VAL A 325 -8.26 -34.32 -45.28
CA VAL A 325 -9.45 -34.26 -46.14
C VAL A 325 -9.43 -33.02 -47.03
N LEU A 326 -9.11 -31.85 -46.49
CA LEU A 326 -9.01 -30.60 -47.26
C LEU A 326 -7.84 -30.64 -48.26
N TYR A 327 -6.70 -31.21 -47.87
CA TYR A 327 -5.56 -31.41 -48.75
C TYR A 327 -5.89 -32.34 -49.93
N TYR A 328 -6.60 -33.44 -49.67
CA TYR A 328 -7.05 -34.36 -50.71
C TYR A 328 -8.09 -33.73 -51.64
N HIS A 329 -9.03 -32.95 -51.09
CA HIS A 329 -10.06 -32.27 -51.87
C HIS A 329 -9.50 -31.15 -52.76
N THR A 330 -8.45 -30.46 -52.31
CA THR A 330 -7.74 -29.45 -53.11
C THR A 330 -6.83 -30.08 -54.19
N LEU A 331 -6.25 -31.26 -53.93
CA LEU A 331 -5.53 -32.05 -54.95
C LEU A 331 -6.45 -32.59 -56.05
N ILE A 332 -7.65 -33.07 -55.70
CA ILE A 332 -8.66 -33.50 -56.68
C ILE A 332 -9.22 -32.30 -57.46
N GLY A 333 -9.33 -31.13 -56.83
CA GLY A 333 -9.69 -29.88 -57.51
C GLY A 333 -8.71 -29.47 -58.60
N LYS A 334 -7.41 -29.75 -58.42
CA LYS A 334 -6.37 -29.51 -59.45
C LYS A 334 -6.36 -30.56 -60.58
N THR A 335 -6.77 -31.81 -60.32
CA THR A 335 -6.85 -32.85 -61.36
C THR A 335 -8.11 -32.76 -62.23
N LYS A 336 -9.21 -32.17 -61.74
CA LYS A 336 -10.39 -31.89 -62.59
C LYS A 336 -10.14 -30.82 -63.66
N GLN A 337 -9.18 -29.91 -63.48
CA GLN A 337 -8.79 -28.98 -64.55
C GLN A 337 -7.92 -29.63 -65.64
N LEU A 338 -7.25 -30.75 -65.35
CA LEU A 338 -6.38 -31.43 -66.32
C LEU A 338 -7.09 -32.58 -67.09
N SER A 339 -8.33 -32.92 -66.76
CA SER A 339 -9.11 -33.95 -67.46
C SER A 339 -10.05 -33.40 -68.54
N SER A 340 -10.14 -32.07 -68.72
CA SER A 340 -11.00 -31.43 -69.74
C SER A 340 -10.30 -31.24 -71.11
N ALA A 341 -9.07 -31.70 -71.28
CA ALA A 341 -8.27 -31.40 -72.47
C ALA A 341 -7.59 -32.64 -73.08
N VAL A 342 -8.34 -33.66 -73.50
CA VAL A 342 -7.86 -34.63 -74.51
C VAL A 342 -9.04 -35.13 -75.37
N PRO A 343 -9.05 -34.92 -76.71
CA PRO A 343 -10.07 -35.48 -77.62
C PRO A 343 -9.78 -36.94 -78.00
N ASN A 344 -10.86 -37.71 -78.19
CA ASN A 344 -10.89 -39.09 -78.67
C ASN A 344 -10.34 -39.26 -80.10
N HIS A 345 -9.33 -40.12 -80.27
CA HIS A 345 -9.05 -40.97 -81.44
C HIS A 345 -7.93 -41.94 -80.93
N TYR A 346 -7.82 -43.25 -81.18
CA TYR A 346 -8.05 -44.14 -82.32
C TYR A 346 -8.02 -45.58 -81.77
N ALA A 347 -8.81 -46.48 -82.35
CA ALA A 347 -8.69 -47.92 -82.18
C ALA A 347 -7.51 -48.47 -83.01
N LEU A 348 -6.75 -49.44 -82.50
CA LEU A 348 -6.50 -50.73 -83.15
C LEU A 348 -5.58 -51.64 -82.32
N THR A 349 -5.89 -52.92 -82.43
CA THR A 349 -5.42 -54.10 -81.71
C THR A 349 -4.08 -54.68 -82.19
N SER A 350 -3.51 -55.52 -81.31
CA SER A 350 -2.61 -56.66 -81.55
C SER A 350 -1.10 -56.30 -81.67
N HIS A 351 -0.14 -57.09 -81.19
CA HIS A 351 -0.01 -58.54 -81.07
C HIS A 351 1.29 -58.88 -80.29
N LEU A 352 1.35 -60.06 -79.64
CA LEU A 352 2.57 -60.88 -79.34
C LEU A 352 3.59 -60.27 -78.32
N SER A 353 4.24 -60.98 -77.40
CA SER A 353 4.37 -62.41 -77.04
C SER A 353 5.44 -62.54 -75.95
N LEU A 354 5.31 -63.55 -75.06
CA LEU A 354 6.41 -64.34 -74.42
C LEU A 354 7.45 -63.54 -73.57
N ASN A 355 7.93 -63.95 -72.39
CA ASN A 355 8.11 -65.25 -71.77
C ASN A 355 8.63 -65.05 -70.32
N ARG A 356 8.34 -66.05 -69.46
CA ARG A 356 9.18 -66.59 -68.36
C ARG A 356 9.75 -65.71 -67.23
N ASN A 357 9.16 -65.92 -66.04
CA ASN A 357 9.75 -66.10 -64.69
C ASN A 357 11.09 -66.89 -64.66
N PRO A 358 11.83 -67.09 -63.53
CA PRO A 358 11.45 -66.98 -62.09
C PRO A 358 12.56 -66.56 -61.05
N MET A 359 12.16 -66.55 -59.76
CA MET A 359 12.98 -66.90 -58.55
C MET A 359 14.09 -65.91 -58.10
N THR A 360 14.42 -65.64 -56.82
CA THR A 360 14.33 -66.43 -55.57
C THR A 360 14.67 -65.56 -54.33
N ARG A 361 13.98 -65.83 -53.21
CA ARG A 361 14.41 -66.00 -51.79
C ARG A 361 15.44 -65.10 -51.08
N GLY A 362 15.07 -64.78 -49.83
CA GLY A 362 15.92 -64.82 -48.61
C GLY A 362 15.94 -63.49 -47.84
N ALA A 363 16.00 -63.39 -46.50
CA ALA A 363 15.87 -64.27 -45.34
C ALA A 363 15.86 -63.32 -44.10
N ILE A 364 15.26 -63.76 -42.99
CA ILE A 364 15.27 -63.07 -41.67
C ILE A 364 16.52 -63.52 -40.89
N PRO A 365 17.09 -62.71 -39.96
CA PRO A 365 17.04 -63.12 -38.54
C PRO A 365 16.82 -61.97 -37.53
N LYS A 366 16.46 -62.39 -36.31
CA LYS A 366 16.13 -61.64 -35.08
C LYS A 366 17.39 -61.36 -34.21
N GLU A 367 17.38 -60.29 -33.41
CA GLU A 367 18.00 -60.15 -32.07
C GLU A 367 17.18 -59.09 -31.28
N HIS A 368 16.47 -59.37 -30.17
CA HIS A 368 16.84 -59.48 -28.73
C HIS A 368 17.37 -58.19 -28.03
N MET A 369 16.45 -57.49 -27.32
CA MET A 369 16.41 -56.82 -25.97
C MET A 369 17.72 -56.65 -25.13
N PRO A 370 17.81 -55.81 -24.03
CA PRO A 370 16.74 -55.27 -23.16
C PRO A 370 16.96 -53.87 -22.47
N THR A 371 16.05 -53.51 -21.54
CA THR A 371 16.15 -52.60 -20.35
C THR A 371 16.16 -51.07 -20.60
N LYS A 372 15.61 -50.15 -19.78
CA LYS A 372 14.97 -50.11 -18.44
C LYS A 372 14.47 -48.65 -18.17
N PHE A 373 13.57 -48.50 -17.18
CA PHE A 373 13.27 -47.28 -16.37
C PHE A 373 12.55 -46.09 -17.05
N CYS A 374 11.68 -45.31 -16.39
CA CYS A 374 11.29 -45.20 -14.98
C CYS A 374 9.91 -44.53 -14.84
N LEU A 375 9.33 -44.70 -13.65
CA LEU A 375 8.27 -43.89 -13.03
C LEU A 375 8.54 -42.38 -13.09
#